data_AF-A0A971NYG2-F1
#
_entry.id   AF-A0A971NYG2-F1
#
_cell.length_a   1.000
_cell.length_b   1.000
_cell.length_c   1.000
_cell.angle_alpha   90.00
_cell.angle_beta   90.00
_cell.angle_gamma   90.00
#
_symmetry.space_group_name_H-M   'P 1'
#
loop_
_entity.id
_entity.type
_entity.pdbx_description
1 polymer ?
#
loop_
_entity_poly.entity_id
_entity_poly.type
_entity_poly.pdbx_seq_one_letter_code
_entity_poly.pdbx_strand_id
1 'polypeptide(L)' 'MMASGNANNTHSDNQGLVTVVYAVVLFLLGITASFKSLVPKYVLIGVSVVGFIFATILMFTVPIVLP' A
#
# COMPACT_ATOMS: atom_id res chain seq x y z
N MET A 1 -27.89 3.53 13.69
CA MET A 1 -26.73 3.78 14.57
C MET A 1 -25.68 2.68 14.44
N MET A 2 -26.04 1.39 14.49
CA MET A 2 -25.08 0.28 14.33
C MET A 2 -24.61 0.03 12.88
N ALA A 3 -25.50 0.20 11.89
CA ALA A 3 -25.16 -0.01 10.48
C ALA A 3 -24.13 1.02 9.96
N SER A 4 -24.29 2.28 10.35
CA SER A 4 -23.36 3.37 10.03
C SER A 4 -22.01 3.19 10.72
N GLY A 5 -22.00 2.72 11.98
CA GLY A 5 -20.77 2.40 12.70
C GLY A 5 -19.97 1.27 12.05
N ASN A 6 -20.63 0.20 11.61
CA ASN A 6 -19.96 -0.92 10.94
C ASN A 6 -19.40 -0.53 9.56
N ALA A 7 -20.14 0.28 8.80
CA ALA A 7 -19.67 0.80 7.51
C ALA A 7 -18.45 1.71 7.67
N ASN A 8 -18.43 2.57 8.71
CA ASN A 8 -17.28 3.42 9.01
C ASN A 8 -16.07 2.62 9.50
N ASN A 9 -16.29 1.56 10.29
CA ASN A 9 -15.21 0.67 10.74
C ASN A 9 -14.57 -0.07 9.56
N THR A 10 -15.37 -0.66 8.66
CA THR A 10 -14.86 -1.34 7.47
C THR A 10 -14.13 -0.37 6.53
N HIS A 11 -14.60 0.87 6.42
CA HIS A 11 -13.94 1.89 5.61
C HIS A 11 -12.59 2.31 6.23
N SER A 12 -12.57 2.57 7.55
CA SER A 12 -11.36 2.94 8.30
C SER A 12 -10.31 1.83 8.28
N ASP A 13 -10.72 0.58 8.44
CA ASP A 13 -9.83 -0.59 8.39
C ASP A 13 -9.21 -0.77 7.01
N ASN A 14 -10.00 -0.58 5.95
CA ASN A 14 -9.50 -0.67 4.58
C ASN A 14 -8.52 0.46 4.23
N GLN A 15 -8.78 1.69 4.70
CA GLN A 15 -7.83 2.81 4.55
C GLN A 15 -6.54 2.55 5.35
N GLY A 16 -6.66 2.00 6.57
CA GLY A 16 -5.52 1.58 7.38
C GLY A 16 -4.68 0.52 6.66
N LEU A 17 -5.32 -0.48 6.06
CA LEU A 17 -4.64 -1.53 5.30
C LEU A 17 -3.84 -0.96 4.12
N VAL A 18 -4.44 -0.08 3.31
CA VAL A 18 -3.75 0.56 2.18
C VAL A 18 -2.53 1.36 2.65
N THR A 19 -2.68 2.11 3.74
CA THR A 19 -1.60 2.92 4.32
C THR A 19 -0.41 2.05 4.78
N VAL A 20 -0.70 0.93 5.44
CA VAL A 20 0.33 -0.02 5.90
C VAL A 20 1.04 -0.67 4.70
N VAL A 21 0.30 -1.06 3.66
CA VAL A 21 0.90 -1.67 2.45
C VAL A 21 1.83 -0.66 1.75
N TYR A 22 1.43 0.61 1.62
CA TYR A 22 2.31 1.64 1.05
C TYR A 22 3.58 1.84 1.86
N ALA A 23 3.49 1.87 3.19
CA ALA A 23 4.66 2.03 4.05
C ALA A 23 5.66 0.88 3.86
N VAL A 24 5.18 -0.37 3.76
CA VAL A 24 6.03 -1.55 3.51
C VAL A 24 6.67 -1.51 2.13
N VAL A 25 5.92 -1.12 1.09
CA VAL A 25 6.45 -1.01 -0.29
C VAL A 25 7.52 0.09 -0.38
N LEU A 26 7.26 1.27 0.17
CA LEU A 26 8.23 2.37 0.18
C LEU A 26 9.46 2.04 1.04
N PHE A 27 9.27 1.30 2.13
CA PHE A 27 10.37 0.80 2.93
C PHE A 27 11.26 -0.16 2.12
N LEU A 28 10.68 -1.15 1.44
CA LEU A 28 11.42 -2.05 0.54
C LEU A 28 12.15 -1.28 -0.56
N LEU A 29 11.50 -0.30 -1.19
CA LEU A 29 12.12 0.58 -2.18
C LEU A 29 13.30 1.39 -1.60
N GLY A 30 13.16 1.89 -0.37
CA GLY A 30 14.20 2.62 0.36
C GLY A 30 15.44 1.77 0.61
N ILE A 31 15.26 0.52 1.06
CA ILE A 31 16.40 -0.40 1.25
C ILE A 31 16.99 -0.80 -0.10
N THR A 32 16.18 -0.83 -1.17
CA THR A 32 16.65 -1.11 -2.53
C THR A 32 17.73 -0.12 -2.97
N ALA A 33 17.68 1.12 -2.50
CA ALA A 33 18.70 2.14 -2.78
C ALA A 33 20.05 1.86 -2.09
N SER A 34 20.07 1.06 -1.02
CA SER A 34 21.29 0.67 -0.30
C SER A 34 22.07 -0.47 -0.98
N PHE A 35 21.48 -1.18 -1.95
CA PHE A 35 22.17 -2.28 -2.64
C PHE A 35 23.09 -1.76 -3.75
N LYS A 36 24.38 -2.14 -3.68
CA LYS A 36 25.41 -1.76 -4.65
C LYS A 36 25.41 -2.63 -5.92
N SER A 37 24.86 -3.85 -5.86
CA SER A 37 24.82 -4.79 -6.98
C SER A 37 23.59 -4.57 -7.88
N LEU A 38 23.84 -4.49 -9.19
CA LEU A 38 22.82 -4.12 -10.19
C LEU A 38 21.68 -5.15 -10.29
N VAL A 39 21.99 -6.45 -10.26
CA VAL A 39 21.01 -7.53 -10.47
C VAL A 39 19.94 -7.59 -9.36
N PRO A 40 20.28 -7.72 -8.05
CA PRO A 40 19.25 -7.76 -7.01
C PRO A 40 18.52 -6.43 -6.85
N LYS A 41 19.18 -5.30 -7.18
CA LYS A 41 18.55 -3.97 -7.21
C LYS A 41 17.39 -3.92 -8.21
N TYR A 42 17.57 -4.41 -9.43
CA TYR A 42 16.50 -4.41 -10.43
C TYR A 42 15.33 -5.35 -10.07
N VAL A 43 15.61 -6.52 -9.49
CA VAL A 43 14.57 -7.45 -9.02
C VAL A 43 13.72 -6.81 -7.93
N LEU A 44 14.36 -6.16 -6.96
CA LEU A 44 13.69 -5.56 -5.82
C LEU A 44 12.90 -4.30 -6.21
N ILE A 45 13.40 -3.52 -7.19
CA ILE A 45 12.62 -2.45 -7.84
C ILE A 45 11.37 -3.04 -8.52
N GLY A 46 11.51 -4.13 -9.27
CA GLY A 46 10.38 -4.79 -9.93
C GLY A 46 9.29 -5.24 -8.95
N VAL A 47 9.68 -5.91 -7.86
CA VAL A 47 8.75 -6.33 -6.79
C VAL A 47 8.09 -5.13 -6.14
N SER A 48 8.84 -4.06 -5.87
CA SER A 48 8.31 -2.84 -5.27
C SER A 48 7.31 -2.12 -6.18
N VAL A 49 7.57 -2.09 -7.50
CA VAL A 49 6.64 -1.50 -8.48
C VAL A 49 5.34 -2.31 -8.56
N VAL A 50 5.42 -3.65 -8.58
CA VAL A 50 4.21 -4.50 -8.56
C VAL A 50 3.43 -4.30 -7.26
N GLY A 51 4.12 -4.26 -6.12
CA GLY A 51 3.49 -3.96 -4.82
C GLY A 51 2.85 -2.57 -4.77
N PHE A 52 3.48 -1.58 -5.39
CA PHE A 52 2.95 -0.21 -5.48
C PHE A 52 1.68 -0.17 -6.34
N ILE A 53 1.67 -0.85 -7.48
CA ILE A 53 0.47 -0.96 -8.34
C ILE A 53 -0.65 -1.65 -7.59
N PHE A 54 -0.35 -2.74 -6.88
CA PHE A 54 -1.34 -3.47 -6.08
C PHE A 54 -1.92 -2.59 -4.95
N ALA A 55 -1.07 -1.85 -4.23
CA ALA A 55 -1.49 -0.88 -3.21
C ALA A 55 -2.37 0.22 -3.80
N THR A 56 -2.03 0.71 -4.98
CA THR A 56 -2.79 1.73 -5.71
C THR A 56 -4.16 1.22 -6.12
N ILE A 57 -4.26 -0.02 -6.61
CA ILE A 57 -5.54 -0.67 -6.94
C ILE A 57 -6.40 -0.84 -5.69
N LEU A 58 -5.81 -1.28 -4.58
CA LEU A 58 -6.52 -1.36 -3.30
C LEU A 58 -7.01 0.01 -2.85
N MET A 59 -6.21 1.07 -3.00
CA MET A 59 -6.62 2.44 -2.71
C MET A 59 -7.83 2.88 -3.53
N PHE A 60 -7.83 2.65 -4.84
CA PHE A 60 -8.96 3.02 -5.71
C PHE A 60 -10.21 2.17 -5.48
N THR A 61 -10.05 0.93 -5.02
CA THR A 61 -11.17 0.04 -4.67
C THR A 61 -11.84 0.45 -3.36
N VAL A 62 -11.13 1.20 -2.51
CA VAL A 62 -11.68 1.75 -1.26
C VAL A 62 -12.31 3.10 -1.56
N PRO A 63 -13.66 3.22 -1.59
CA PRO A 63 -14.32 4.45 -1.97
C PRO A 63 -14.03 5.53 -0.92
N ILE A 64 -13.27 6.57 -1.28
CA ILE A 64 -13.01 7.72 -0.41
C ILE A 64 -14.36 8.38 -0.11
N VAL A 65 -14.92 8.11 1.06
CA VAL A 65 -16.02 8.91 1.60
C VAL A 65 -15.38 10.13 2.24
N LEU A 66 -15.46 11.26 1.53
CA LEU A 66 -15.10 12.57 2.05
C LEU A 66 -15.96 12.82 3.31
N PRO A 67 -15.36 13.24 4.44
CA PRO A 67 -16.08 13.52 5.68
C PRO A 67 -17.12 14.63 5.53
#